data_AF-A0A2N2VWN2-F1
#
_entry.id   AF-A0A2N2VWN2-F1
#
_cell.length_a   1.000
_cell.length_b   1.000
_cell.length_c   1.000
_cell.angle_alpha   90.00
_cell.angle_beta   90.00
_cell.angle_gamma   90.00
#
_symmetry.space_group_name_H-M   'P 1'
#
loop_
_entity.id
_entity.type
_entity.pdbx_description
1 polymer ?
#
loop_
_entity_poly.entity_id
_entity_poly.type
_entity_poly.pdbx_seq_one_letter_code
_entity_poly.pdbx_strand_id
1 'polypeptide(L)'
;MNRGPVSQFIQHHYRHFNAASVVDAAKGYEAHLAEGGKMMITLAGAMSTAELGISLAEIIRQDKVQIISCTGANLEEDIMNLVAHS
;
A
#
# COMPACT_ATOMS: atom_id res chain seq x y z
N MET A 1 -20.58 -3.27 -3.78
CA MET A 1 -19.58 -4.32 -4.03
C MET A 1 -19.39 -5.12 -2.77
N ASN A 2 -19.45 -6.45 -2.84
CA ASN A 2 -19.20 -7.30 -1.67
C ASN A 2 -17.68 -7.28 -1.40
N ARG A 3 -17.26 -6.75 -0.24
CA ARG A 3 -15.82 -6.67 0.07
C ARG A 3 -15.27 -8.05 0.42
N GLY A 4 -13.98 -8.26 0.14
CA GLY A 4 -13.30 -9.53 0.41
C GLY A 4 -13.15 -9.86 1.90
N PRO A 5 -12.73 -11.09 2.24
CA PRO A 5 -12.68 -11.57 3.63
C PRO A 5 -11.79 -10.72 4.54
N VAL A 6 -10.67 -10.18 4.03
CA VAL A 6 -9.79 -9.28 4.81
C VAL A 6 -10.50 -7.98 5.18
N SER A 7 -11.23 -7.37 4.24
CA SER A 7 -11.99 -6.15 4.51
C SER A 7 -13.11 -6.40 5.53
N GLN A 8 -13.80 -7.54 5.43
CA GLN A 8 -14.83 -7.92 6.38
C GLN A 8 -14.25 -8.14 7.78
N PHE A 9 -13.09 -8.82 7.88
CA PHE A 9 -12.37 -9.02 9.12
C PHE A 9 -11.98 -7.68 9.76
N ILE A 10 -11.31 -6.80 9.01
CA ILE A 10 -10.89 -5.48 9.49
C ILE A 10 -12.11 -4.67 9.95
N GLN A 11 -13.18 -4.61 9.15
CA GLN A 11 -14.39 -3.88 9.52
C GLN A 11 -15.04 -4.43 10.79
N HIS A 12 -15.02 -5.74 11.01
CA HIS A 12 -15.60 -6.34 12.20
C HIS A 12 -14.75 -6.11 13.45
N HIS A 13 -13.43 -6.27 13.37
CA HIS A 13 -12.54 -6.30 14.53
C HIS A 13 -11.85 -4.96 14.85
N TYR A 14 -11.56 -4.11 13.86
CA TYR A 14 -10.70 -2.94 14.03
C TYR A 14 -11.53 -1.68 14.34
N ARG A 15 -12.21 -1.67 15.49
CA ARG A 15 -13.19 -0.61 15.83
C ARG A 15 -12.65 0.56 16.64
N HIS A 16 -11.54 0.39 17.34
CA HIS A 16 -11.06 1.38 18.31
C HIS A 16 -9.54 1.57 18.24
N PHE A 17 -9.07 2.70 18.79
CA PHE A 17 -7.66 3.07 18.89
C PHE A 17 -6.94 3.01 17.53
N ASN A 18 -5.68 2.58 17.53
CA ASN A 18 -4.86 2.46 16.32
C ASN A 18 -5.39 1.43 15.32
N ALA A 19 -6.28 0.52 15.72
CA ALA A 19 -6.90 -0.40 14.78
C ALA A 19 -7.92 0.35 13.89
N ALA A 20 -8.70 1.27 14.48
CA ALA A 20 -9.70 2.05 13.74
C ALA A 20 -9.07 2.92 12.65
N SER A 21 -7.86 3.44 12.87
CA SER A 21 -7.19 4.29 11.88
C SER A 21 -6.91 3.56 10.56
N VAL A 22 -6.79 2.22 10.56
CA VAL A 22 -6.67 1.43 9.33
C VAL A 22 -7.95 1.49 8.51
N VAL A 23 -9.12 1.41 9.17
CA VAL A 23 -10.42 1.50 8.51
C VAL A 23 -10.62 2.90 7.92
N ASP A 24 -10.28 3.93 8.70
CA ASP A 24 -10.44 5.32 8.28
C ASP A 24 -9.48 5.66 7.12
N ALA A 25 -8.23 5.21 7.19
CA ALA A 25 -7.27 5.37 6.10
C ALA A 25 -7.73 4.67 4.82
N ALA A 26 -8.25 3.44 4.91
CA ALA A 26 -8.75 2.71 3.75
C ALA A 26 -9.94 3.42 3.08
N LYS A 27 -10.91 3.90 3.87
CA LYS A 27 -12.06 4.66 3.35
C LYS A 27 -11.65 6.01 2.76
N GLY A 28 -10.76 6.73 3.44
CA GLY A 28 -10.24 8.02 2.98
C GLY A 28 -9.49 7.89 1.65
N TYR A 29 -8.70 6.82 1.50
CA TYR A 29 -8.00 6.55 0.25
C TYR A 29 -8.96 6.19 -0.90
N GLU A 30 -9.98 5.38 -0.65
CA GLU A 30 -11.02 5.10 -1.65
C GLU A 30 -11.75 6.36 -2.11
N ALA A 31 -12.10 7.25 -1.17
CA ALA A 31 -12.73 8.53 -1.49
C ALA A 31 -11.79 9.41 -2.34
N HIS A 32 -10.52 9.54 -1.95
CA HIS A 32 -9.51 10.29 -2.70
C HIS A 32 -9.39 9.81 -4.14
N LEU A 33 -9.36 8.50 -4.37
CA LEU A 33 -9.33 7.92 -5.72
C LEU A 33 -10.64 8.17 -6.48
N ALA A 34 -11.80 8.03 -5.84
CA ALA A 34 -13.10 8.27 -6.47
C ALA A 34 -13.28 9.73 -6.92
N GLU A 35 -12.63 10.66 -6.23
CA GLU A 35 -12.59 12.09 -6.57
C GLU A 35 -11.56 12.42 -7.68
N GLY A 36 -10.87 11.41 -8.22
CA GLY A 36 -9.83 11.59 -9.25
C GLY A 36 -8.49 12.08 -8.67
N GLY A 37 -8.32 11.99 -7.36
CA GLY A 37 -7.08 12.32 -6.68
C GLY A 37 -5.94 11.37 -7.06
N LYS A 38 -4.72 11.90 -7.12
CA LYS A 38 -3.49 11.11 -7.33
C LYS A 38 -2.83 10.79 -6.01
N MET A 39 -2.35 9.57 -5.86
CA MET A 39 -1.72 9.10 -4.63
C MET A 39 -0.20 9.19 -4.71
N MET A 40 0.38 9.79 -3.68
CA MET A 40 1.81 9.77 -3.42
C MET A 40 2.08 8.93 -2.17
N ILE A 41 3.03 8.00 -2.24
CA ILE A 41 3.48 7.20 -1.11
C ILE A 41 4.91 7.61 -0.74
N THR A 42 5.13 7.82 0.56
CA THR A 42 6.46 8.03 1.12
C THR A 42 6.89 6.78 1.89
N LEU A 43 8.01 6.17 1.49
CA LEU A 43 8.54 4.95 2.11
C LEU A 43 9.80 5.27 2.91
N ALA A 44 9.81 4.84 4.16
CA ALA A 44 11.02 4.82 4.97
C ALA A 44 12.01 3.77 4.45
N GLY A 45 13.24 3.77 4.97
CA GLY A 45 14.20 2.70 4.70
C GLY A 45 13.72 1.32 5.20
N ALA A 46 14.35 0.27 4.70
CA ALA A 46 14.09 -1.14 5.06
C ALA A 46 12.69 -1.68 4.73
N MET A 47 11.85 -0.92 4.01
CA MET A 47 10.53 -1.40 3.58
C MET A 47 10.64 -2.41 2.42
N SER A 48 11.67 -2.31 1.59
CA SER A 48 12.06 -3.33 0.60
C SER A 48 12.40 -4.66 1.27
N THR A 49 13.19 -4.64 2.35
CA THR A 49 13.57 -5.83 3.12
C THR A 49 12.37 -6.47 3.82
N ALA A 50 11.39 -5.66 4.22
CA ALA A 50 10.10 -6.15 4.74
C ALA A 50 9.16 -6.68 3.63
N GLU A 51 9.63 -6.74 2.38
CA GLU A 51 8.91 -7.21 1.20
C GLU A 51 7.59 -6.48 0.93
N LEU A 52 7.48 -5.22 1.38
CA LEU A 52 6.29 -4.39 1.14
C LEU A 52 6.02 -4.21 -0.37
N GLY A 53 7.09 -4.27 -1.17
CA GLY A 53 7.06 -4.25 -2.64
C GLY A 53 6.09 -5.28 -3.25
N ILE A 54 5.90 -6.45 -2.64
CA ILE A 54 5.00 -7.49 -3.17
C ILE A 54 3.54 -7.00 -3.19
N SER A 55 3.08 -6.44 -2.08
CA SER A 55 1.71 -5.89 -1.97
C SER A 55 1.57 -4.56 -2.71
N LEU A 56 2.62 -3.74 -2.65
CA LEU A 56 2.64 -2.42 -3.30
C LEU A 56 2.63 -2.54 -4.84
N ALA A 57 3.33 -3.52 -5.40
CA ALA A 57 3.40 -3.73 -6.85
C ALA A 57 2.02 -3.97 -7.47
N GLU A 58 1.13 -4.69 -6.79
CA GLU A 58 -0.23 -4.90 -7.30
C GLU A 58 -1.03 -3.59 -7.35
N ILE A 59 -0.98 -2.77 -6.31
CA ILE A 59 -1.73 -1.51 -6.31
C ILE A 59 -1.16 -0.47 -7.28
N ILE A 60 0.15 -0.53 -7.57
CA ILE A 60 0.77 0.24 -8.65
C ILE A 60 0.23 -0.23 -10.01
N ARG A 61 0.21 -1.54 -10.29
CA ARG A 61 -0.32 -2.10 -11.55
C ARG A 61 -1.79 -1.78 -11.78
N GLN A 62 -2.56 -1.63 -10.70
CA GLN A 62 -3.97 -1.22 -10.72
C GLN A 62 -4.16 0.32 -10.83
N ASP A 63 -3.09 1.08 -11.10
CA ASP A 63 -3.08 2.55 -11.21
C ASP A 63 -3.66 3.27 -9.98
N LYS A 64 -3.39 2.75 -8.79
CA LYS A 64 -3.82 3.39 -7.54
C LYS A 64 -2.73 4.28 -6.94
N VAL A 65 -1.48 4.14 -7.37
CA VAL A 65 -0.33 4.91 -6.87
C VAL A 65 0.39 5.59 -8.04
N GLN A 66 0.54 6.91 -7.98
CA GLN A 66 1.13 7.69 -9.08
C GLN A 66 2.54 8.20 -8.77
N ILE A 67 2.88 8.38 -7.49
CA ILE A 67 4.20 8.88 -7.08
C ILE A 67 4.70 8.05 -5.89
N ILE A 68 5.98 7.69 -5.93
CA ILE A 68 6.67 7.06 -4.80
C ILE A 68 7.91 7.89 -4.49
N SER A 69 8.02 8.33 -3.24
CA SER A 69 9.24 8.89 -2.69
C SER A 69 9.80 7.90 -1.69
N CYS A 70 11.02 7.43 -1.91
CA CYS A 70 11.66 6.41 -1.09
C CYS A 70 13.15 6.71 -0.95
N THR A 71 13.80 6.06 0.01
CA THR A 71 15.26 6.06 0.09
C THR A 71 15.87 5.22 -1.03
N GLY A 72 17.13 5.49 -1.42
CA GLY A 72 17.83 4.73 -2.46
C GLY A 72 17.86 3.21 -2.20
N ALA A 73 18.01 2.82 -0.93
CA ALA A 73 18.01 1.41 -0.53
C ALA A 73 16.77 0.63 -0.99
N ASN A 74 15.58 1.24 -0.95
CA ASN A 74 14.37 0.55 -1.40
C ASN A 74 14.42 0.24 -2.90
N LEU A 75 14.87 1.20 -3.71
CA LEU A 75 14.98 1.04 -5.16
C LEU A 75 16.08 0.05 -5.54
N GLU A 76 17.24 0.17 -4.90
CA GLU A 76 18.37 -0.74 -5.13
C GLU A 76 17.98 -2.19 -4.85
N GLU A 77 17.32 -2.44 -3.73
CA GLU A 77 16.92 -3.80 -3.34
C GLU A 77 15.82 -4.36 -4.23
N ASP A 78 14.84 -3.56 -4.65
CA ASP A 78 13.79 -4.01 -5.57
C ASP A 78 14.38 -4.42 -6.94
N ILE A 79 15.38 -3.67 -7.43
CA ILE A 79 16.11 -4.02 -8.66
C ILE A 79 16.95 -5.29 -8.47
N MET A 80 17.64 -5.43 -7.34
CA MET A 80 18.40 -6.65 -7.04
C MET A 80 17.50 -7.88 -6.98
N ASN A 81 16.33 -7.77 -6.33
CA ASN A 81 15.32 -8.83 -6.28
C ASN A 81 14.79 -9.18 -7.66
N LEU A 82 14.55 -8.19 -8.52
CA LEU A 82 14.17 -8.44 -9.92
C LEU A 82 15.22 -9.28 -10.63
N VAL A 83 16.51 -8.92 -10.56
CA VAL A 83 17.60 -9.66 -11.23
C VAL A 83 17.79 -11.06 -10.64
N ALA A 84 17.66 -11.22 -9.32
CA ALA A 84 17.88 -12.49 -8.65
C ALA A 84 16.76 -13.51 -8.90
N HIS A 85 15.56 -13.04 -9.23
CA HIS A 85 14.35 -13.87 -9.36
C HIS A 85 13.72 -13.81 -10.77
N SER A 86 14.41 -13.24 -11.76
CA SER A 86 14.03 -13.23 -13.18
C SER A 86 14.71 -14.33 -13.98
#